data_AF-A0A3P7GVF2-F1
#
_entry.id   AF-A0A3P7GVF2-F1
#
_cell.length_a   1.000
_cell.length_b   1.000
_cell.length_c   1.000
_cell.angle_alpha   90.00
_cell.angle_beta   90.00
_cell.angle_gamma   90.00
#
_symmetry.space_group_name_H-M   'P 1'
#
loop_
_entity.id
_entity.type
_entity.pdbx_description
1 polymer ?
#
loop_
_entity_poly.entity_id
_entity_poly.type
_entity_poly.pdbx_seq_one_letter_code
_entity_poly.pdbx_strand_id
1 'polypeptide(L)'
;MEMNGSSLSACNIPQVDPWDATILKYYSKPKPLSCKALQNNVTVLRDGVLMVLNEYREQLKCRCRTFQHYTGVSDFDLKYDDWVNVNPKEFIEMKLNPIQNFSPFEKSSAERPSVLMFGFDGMSRSNFVRVLPKTHTQLQKMGFIDLRGHIKIGDNTFPNLCAILTGKRSSSTRVTPLKEFKGELPDEWNIYFDDWPFVWNNFSEQGYVTLLAEDRPDIGTFNYLGWLRGFKYPPTDHYLRPYWVATYWSLLFRRSSPNCYDRLPAHALQLNYMSQFLTKYAGTRSFALHWTQDLSHDYLNAINVADEDYERFFVENSSNFNNTIVIVFSDHGHRYDAIRETVVGRLEARLPFASILLPKEFVKKFPHTFEALRKNSEKMTTPFDFYATLINIALGNFSRTAPPETIQRGYNLLAPIPTVRQCYDANVPEDYCPCFYEVEVQIDEAKQAASELINFANAQLARTQSKSTNKIVQVNFS
;
A
#
# COMPACT_ATOMS: atom_id res chain seq x y z
N MET A 1 -25.73 11.13 27.55
CA MET A 1 -26.97 10.39 27.26
C MET A 1 -26.52 8.95 27.06
N GLU A 2 -26.68 8.09 28.07
CA GLU A 2 -26.43 6.67 27.88
C GLU A 2 -27.43 6.17 26.84
N MET A 3 -26.95 5.77 25.67
CA MET A 3 -27.77 5.17 24.62
C MET A 3 -28.23 3.79 25.09
N ASN A 4 -29.29 3.77 25.89
CA ASN A 4 -30.04 2.56 26.19
C ASN A 4 -30.78 2.14 24.91
N GLY A 5 -30.23 1.11 24.24
CA GLY A 5 -30.97 0.32 23.27
C GLY A 5 -30.78 0.67 21.79
N SER A 6 -29.55 0.58 21.27
CA SER A 6 -29.42 0.14 19.87
C SER A 6 -29.34 -1.38 19.86
N SER A 7 -30.26 -2.04 19.16
CA SER A 7 -30.00 -3.41 18.70
C SER A 7 -28.61 -3.44 18.05
N LEU A 8 -27.80 -4.46 18.34
CA LEU A 8 -26.47 -4.66 17.74
C LEU A 8 -26.61 -4.77 16.22
N SER A 9 -26.63 -3.63 15.52
CA SER A 9 -26.72 -3.58 14.06
C SER A 9 -25.32 -3.71 13.48
N ALA A 10 -25.19 -4.54 12.45
CA ALA A 10 -23.95 -4.69 11.71
C ALA A 10 -23.57 -3.34 11.06
N CYS A 11 -22.27 -3.07 10.93
CA CYS A 11 -21.81 -1.95 10.11
C CYS A 11 -22.39 -2.05 8.69
N ASN A 12 -23.25 -1.10 8.32
CA ASN A 12 -23.72 -0.97 6.94
C ASN A 12 -22.81 -0.01 6.19
N ILE A 13 -21.97 -0.57 5.31
CA ILE A 13 -21.01 0.21 4.53
C ILE A 13 -21.73 0.75 3.29
N PRO A 14 -21.76 2.07 3.07
CA PRO A 14 -22.44 2.65 1.94
C PRO A 14 -21.77 2.19 0.64
N GLN A 15 -22.60 1.81 -0.34
CA GLN A 15 -22.11 1.57 -1.69
C GLN A 15 -21.88 2.92 -2.36
N VAL A 16 -20.61 3.24 -2.62
CA VAL A 16 -20.23 4.48 -3.28
C VAL A 16 -20.20 4.26 -4.78
N ASP A 17 -21.03 5.00 -5.54
CA ASP A 17 -20.97 5.02 -7.00
C ASP A 17 -19.69 5.71 -7.47
N PRO A 18 -18.78 5.00 -8.18
CA PRO A 18 -17.60 5.62 -8.75
C PRO A 18 -17.91 6.79 -9.68
N TRP A 19 -19.10 6.87 -10.26
CA TRP A 19 -19.48 7.89 -11.24
C TRP A 19 -20.49 8.91 -10.69
N ASP A 20 -20.60 9.05 -9.37
CA ASP A 20 -21.50 10.01 -8.75
C ASP A 20 -21.26 11.44 -9.25
N ALA A 21 -22.35 12.10 -9.67
CA ALA A 21 -22.31 13.41 -10.31
C ALA A 21 -21.62 14.50 -9.46
N THR A 22 -21.64 14.38 -8.13
CA THR A 22 -21.02 15.34 -7.21
C THR A 22 -19.50 15.35 -7.30
N ILE A 23 -18.90 14.22 -7.69
CA ILE A 23 -17.44 14.06 -7.77
C ILE A 23 -16.89 14.02 -9.20
N LEU A 24 -17.74 13.80 -10.21
CA LEU A 24 -17.30 13.75 -11.61
C LEU A 24 -16.57 15.01 -12.08
N LYS A 25 -16.92 16.18 -11.53
CA LYS A 25 -16.23 17.45 -11.82
C LYS A 25 -14.74 17.47 -11.41
N TYR A 26 -14.31 16.57 -10.52
CA TYR A 26 -12.91 16.44 -10.09
C TYR A 26 -12.15 15.37 -10.89
N TYR A 27 -12.86 14.55 -11.68
CA TYR A 27 -12.24 13.56 -12.54
C TYR A 27 -11.74 14.21 -13.83
N SER A 28 -10.53 13.85 -14.23
CA SER A 28 -9.99 14.21 -15.54
C SER A 28 -9.01 13.16 -16.01
N LYS A 29 -8.89 12.99 -17.32
CA LYS A 29 -7.90 12.10 -17.92
C LYS A 29 -6.68 12.92 -18.37
N PRO A 30 -5.54 12.87 -17.65
CA PRO A 30 -4.32 13.56 -18.07
C PRO A 30 -3.80 13.02 -19.40
N LYS A 31 -2.96 13.83 -20.06
CA LYS A 31 -2.22 13.38 -21.25
C LYS A 31 -1.19 12.31 -20.85
N PRO A 32 -0.87 11.35 -21.74
CA PRO A 32 0.20 10.39 -21.50
C PRO A 32 1.53 11.08 -21.16
N LEU A 33 2.37 10.41 -20.36
CA LEU A 33 3.70 10.90 -20.01
C LEU A 33 4.56 11.08 -21.27
N SER A 34 5.33 12.16 -21.33
CA SER A 34 6.28 12.44 -22.41
C SER A 34 7.71 12.44 -21.88
N CYS A 35 8.31 11.25 -21.83
CA CYS A 35 9.67 11.06 -21.35
C CYS A 35 10.68 11.28 -22.49
N LYS A 36 11.56 12.28 -22.33
CA LYS A 36 12.56 12.64 -23.35
C LYS A 36 13.89 11.98 -23.04
N ALA A 37 14.51 11.36 -24.03
CA ALA A 37 15.88 10.89 -23.91
C ALA A 37 16.82 12.08 -23.69
N LEU A 38 17.54 12.07 -22.58
CA LEU A 38 18.60 13.01 -22.21
C LEU A 38 19.99 12.45 -22.49
N GLN A 39 20.11 11.13 -22.56
CA GLN A 39 21.34 10.44 -22.89
C GLN A 39 21.09 9.24 -23.81
N ASN A 40 22.13 8.83 -24.54
CA ASN A 40 22.09 7.63 -25.37
C ASN A 40 22.04 6.37 -24.49
N ASN A 41 21.27 5.37 -24.90
CA ASN A 41 21.31 4.07 -24.26
C ASN A 41 22.52 3.31 -24.84
N VAL A 42 23.62 3.31 -24.09
CA VAL A 42 24.90 2.74 -24.56
C VAL A 42 25.19 1.37 -23.99
N THR A 43 24.36 0.88 -23.05
CA THR A 43 24.56 -0.39 -22.36
C THR A 43 23.35 -1.31 -22.44
N VAL A 44 23.61 -2.62 -22.39
CA VAL A 44 22.60 -3.67 -22.27
C VAL A 44 23.00 -4.60 -21.13
N LEU A 45 22.07 -4.91 -20.23
CA LEU A 45 22.22 -5.94 -19.22
C LEU A 45 21.45 -7.19 -19.66
N ARG A 46 22.12 -8.33 -19.79
CA ARG A 46 21.51 -9.64 -20.09
C ARG A 46 22.14 -10.70 -19.21
N ASP A 47 21.31 -11.48 -18.53
CA ASP A 47 21.73 -12.63 -17.71
C ASP A 47 22.88 -12.32 -16.73
N GLY A 48 22.83 -11.12 -16.11
CA GLY A 48 23.85 -10.66 -15.15
C GLY A 48 25.13 -10.09 -15.78
N VAL A 49 25.20 -9.99 -17.11
CA VAL A 49 26.34 -9.43 -17.84
C VAL A 49 25.98 -8.05 -18.39
N LEU A 50 26.70 -7.03 -17.95
CA LEU A 50 26.57 -5.67 -18.49
C LEU A 50 27.52 -5.49 -19.67
N MET A 51 26.96 -5.07 -20.82
CA MET A 51 27.67 -4.89 -22.08
C MET A 51 27.53 -3.47 -22.59
N VAL A 52 28.59 -2.92 -23.18
CA VAL A 52 28.53 -1.71 -24.00
C VAL A 52 28.21 -2.09 -25.44
N LEU A 53 27.26 -1.38 -26.06
CA LEU A 53 26.89 -1.56 -27.46
C LEU A 53 28.09 -1.29 -28.39
N ASN A 54 28.27 -2.15 -29.40
CA ASN A 54 29.47 -2.18 -30.26
C ASN A 54 29.83 -0.81 -30.85
N GLU A 55 28.84 -0.04 -31.29
CA GLU A 55 29.01 1.27 -31.91
C GLU A 55 29.65 2.32 -30.98
N TYR A 56 29.60 2.14 -29.65
CA TYR A 56 30.17 3.06 -28.68
C TYR A 56 31.48 2.57 -28.05
N ARG A 57 31.92 1.33 -28.33
CA ARG A 57 33.06 0.73 -27.61
C ARG A 57 34.38 1.47 -27.79
N GLU A 58 34.60 2.11 -28.94
CA GLU A 58 35.82 2.89 -29.20
C GLU A 58 35.71 4.35 -28.70
N GLN A 59 34.53 4.79 -28.28
CA GLN A 59 34.22 6.21 -28.03
C GLN A 59 34.01 6.55 -26.55
N LEU A 60 33.99 5.54 -25.67
CA LEU A 60 33.63 5.71 -24.27
C LEU A 60 34.81 5.44 -23.33
N LYS A 61 34.84 6.19 -22.23
CA LYS A 61 35.61 5.85 -21.04
C LYS A 61 34.61 5.39 -19.98
N CYS A 62 34.61 4.08 -19.69
CA CYS A 62 33.67 3.50 -18.74
C CYS A 62 34.32 3.40 -17.35
N ARG A 63 33.48 3.58 -16.34
CA ARG A 63 33.83 3.36 -14.94
C ARG A 63 32.60 2.85 -14.21
N CYS A 64 32.78 1.93 -13.29
CA CYS A 64 31.72 1.37 -12.47
C CYS A 64 32.06 1.55 -10.98
N ARG A 65 31.02 1.50 -10.15
CA ARG A 65 31.13 1.38 -8.69
C ARG A 65 29.86 0.73 -8.17
N THR A 66 29.98 0.08 -7.05
CA THR A 66 28.87 -0.42 -6.25
C THR A 66 28.40 0.66 -5.29
N PHE A 67 27.16 0.54 -4.85
CA PHE A 67 26.61 1.32 -3.75
C PHE A 67 25.64 0.47 -2.96
N GLN A 68 25.54 0.75 -1.66
CA GLN A 68 24.74 -0.04 -0.74
C GLN A 68 24.19 0.82 0.39
N HIS A 69 23.21 0.26 1.10
CA HIS A 69 22.70 0.79 2.36
C HIS A 69 23.83 1.04 3.36
N TYR A 70 23.78 2.16 4.09
CA TYR A 70 24.73 2.42 5.17
C TYR A 70 24.30 1.70 6.45
N THR A 71 24.58 0.39 6.48
CA THR A 71 24.26 -0.48 7.61
C THR A 71 24.78 0.08 8.92
N GLY A 72 23.91 0.13 9.93
CA GLY A 72 24.29 0.59 11.26
C GLY A 72 24.19 2.11 11.48
N VAL A 73 23.94 2.90 10.43
CA VAL A 73 24.04 4.37 10.50
C VAL A 73 22.77 5.07 10.03
N SER A 74 22.37 4.93 8.78
CA SER A 74 21.30 5.74 8.21
C SER A 74 20.65 5.03 7.03
N ASP A 75 19.33 5.12 6.98
CA ASP A 75 18.52 4.68 5.85
C ASP A 75 18.27 5.81 4.84
N PHE A 76 18.93 6.96 5.01
CA PHE A 76 18.86 8.09 4.09
C PHE A 76 20.05 8.18 3.14
N ASP A 77 21.17 7.57 3.51
CA ASP A 77 22.45 7.74 2.85
C ASP A 77 22.94 6.43 2.26
N LEU A 78 23.75 6.56 1.21
CA LEU A 78 24.38 5.43 0.53
C LEU A 78 25.87 5.44 0.75
N LYS A 79 26.42 4.25 1.01
CA LYS A 79 27.85 4.02 0.95
C LYS A 79 28.22 3.67 -0.49
N TYR A 80 29.00 4.54 -1.13
CA TYR A 80 29.57 4.31 -2.46
C TYR A 80 30.99 3.79 -2.33
N ASP A 81 31.32 2.75 -3.10
CA ASP A 81 32.70 2.32 -3.27
C ASP A 81 33.42 3.23 -4.30
N ASP A 82 34.75 3.10 -4.36
CA ASP A 82 35.57 3.84 -5.31
C ASP A 82 35.24 3.50 -6.76
N TRP A 83 35.43 4.47 -7.65
CA TRP A 83 35.28 4.24 -9.07
C TRP A 83 36.39 3.32 -9.60
N VAL A 84 35.98 2.25 -10.28
CA VAL A 84 36.86 1.33 -11.00
C VAL A 84 36.73 1.61 -12.50
N ASN A 85 37.85 1.82 -13.18
CA ASN A 85 37.85 1.99 -14.64
C ASN A 85 37.53 0.65 -15.30
N VAL A 86 36.67 0.69 -16.31
CA VAL A 86 36.27 -0.49 -17.09
C VAL A 86 36.58 -0.20 -18.55
N ASN A 87 37.25 -1.13 -19.21
CA ASN A 87 37.42 -1.07 -20.64
C ASN A 87 36.06 -1.33 -21.31
N PRO A 88 35.54 -0.42 -22.15
CA PRO A 88 34.25 -0.61 -22.83
C PRO A 88 34.20 -1.84 -23.76
N LYS A 89 35.36 -2.43 -24.08
CA LYS A 89 35.46 -3.69 -24.85
C LYS A 89 35.34 -4.94 -23.98
N GLU A 90 35.43 -4.79 -22.66
CA GLU A 90 35.33 -5.87 -21.69
C GLU A 90 33.91 -5.99 -21.15
N PHE A 91 33.61 -7.16 -20.60
CA PHE A 91 32.32 -7.51 -20.01
C PHE A 91 32.44 -7.40 -18.49
N ILE A 92 31.46 -6.77 -17.85
CA ILE A 92 31.37 -6.82 -16.38
C ILE A 92 30.44 -7.98 -16.02
N GLU A 93 31.03 -9.05 -15.52
CA GLU A 93 30.31 -10.16 -14.88
C GLU A 93 30.35 -9.96 -13.37
N MET A 94 29.18 -9.93 -12.73
CA MET A 94 29.09 -9.91 -11.27
C MET A 94 28.95 -11.33 -10.74
N LYS A 95 30.02 -11.82 -10.10
CA LYS A 95 30.00 -13.09 -9.37
C LYS A 95 29.82 -12.83 -7.88
N LEU A 96 28.66 -13.22 -7.34
CA LEU A 96 28.39 -13.16 -5.92
C LEU A 96 28.89 -14.45 -5.27
N ASN A 97 29.99 -14.35 -4.53
CA ASN A 97 30.45 -15.44 -3.66
C ASN A 97 29.84 -15.21 -2.27
N PRO A 98 28.91 -16.07 -1.81
CA PRO A 98 28.32 -15.91 -0.49
C PRO A 98 29.43 -16.03 0.57
N ILE A 99 29.55 -15.00 1.41
CA ILE A 99 30.52 -14.96 2.53
C ILE A 99 30.05 -15.88 3.67
N GLN A 100 28.76 -16.25 3.69
CA GLN A 100 28.14 -17.16 4.64
C GLN A 100 27.27 -18.19 3.93
N ASN A 101 27.13 -19.38 4.51
CA ASN A 101 26.14 -20.36 4.05
C ASN A 101 24.73 -19.81 4.33
N PHE A 102 24.06 -19.34 3.29
CA PHE A 102 22.63 -19.04 3.37
C PHE A 102 21.84 -20.34 3.42
N SER A 103 20.90 -20.44 4.34
CA SER A 103 19.87 -21.48 4.27
C SER A 103 19.13 -21.30 2.93
N PRO A 104 19.01 -22.36 2.11
CA PRO A 104 18.29 -22.25 0.85
C PRO A 104 16.82 -21.92 1.13
N PHE A 105 16.26 -20.99 0.34
CA PHE A 105 14.83 -20.71 0.38
C PHE A 105 14.01 -21.96 0.03
N GLU A 106 12.82 -22.09 0.63
CA GLU A 106 11.96 -23.25 0.42
C GLU A 106 11.10 -23.13 -0.84
N LYS A 107 10.63 -24.27 -1.35
CA LYS A 107 9.72 -24.31 -2.50
C LYS A 107 8.30 -23.91 -2.12
N SER A 108 7.67 -23.15 -2.98
CA SER A 108 6.28 -22.71 -2.83
C SER A 108 5.30 -23.85 -3.17
N SER A 109 4.21 -23.95 -2.41
CA SER A 109 3.19 -25.01 -2.54
C SER A 109 1.80 -24.48 -2.19
N ALA A 110 0.76 -25.30 -2.30
CA ALA A 110 -0.58 -24.91 -1.87
C ALA A 110 -0.66 -24.68 -0.34
N GLU A 111 0.12 -25.41 0.46
CA GLU A 111 0.20 -25.28 1.92
C GLU A 111 1.06 -24.10 2.37
N ARG A 112 1.94 -23.63 1.50
CA ARG A 112 2.85 -22.50 1.73
C ARG A 112 2.97 -21.70 0.44
N PRO A 113 1.89 -21.01 0.02
CA PRO A 113 1.90 -20.24 -1.22
C PRO A 113 2.79 -19.01 -1.04
N SER A 114 3.32 -18.49 -2.15
CA SER A 114 3.96 -17.18 -2.16
C SER A 114 2.92 -16.08 -1.96
N VAL A 115 3.35 -14.89 -1.56
CA VAL A 115 2.49 -13.71 -1.38
C VAL A 115 3.09 -12.52 -2.11
N LEU A 116 2.28 -11.90 -2.97
CA LEU A 116 2.58 -10.59 -3.57
C LEU A 116 1.57 -9.58 -3.05
N MET A 117 2.03 -8.60 -2.29
CA MET A 117 1.29 -7.42 -1.90
C MET A 117 1.66 -6.28 -2.86
N PHE A 118 0.73 -5.92 -3.74
CA PHE A 118 0.87 -4.83 -4.71
C PHE A 118 0.03 -3.63 -4.25
N GLY A 119 0.68 -2.71 -3.57
CA GLY A 119 0.04 -1.56 -2.95
C GLY A 119 0.18 -0.27 -3.74
N PHE A 120 -0.87 0.55 -3.68
CA PHE A 120 -0.93 1.91 -4.19
C PHE A 120 -1.24 2.85 -3.04
N ASP A 121 -0.57 4.00 -2.98
CA ASP A 121 -0.88 5.02 -1.99
C ASP A 121 -2.15 5.79 -2.38
N GLY A 122 -3.10 5.91 -1.45
CA GLY A 122 -4.15 6.91 -1.52
C GLY A 122 -5.31 6.64 -2.47
N MET A 123 -5.46 5.41 -2.94
CA MET A 123 -6.54 5.02 -3.86
C MET A 123 -7.76 4.45 -3.14
N SER A 124 -8.89 5.17 -3.22
CA SER A 124 -10.19 4.61 -2.82
C SER A 124 -10.63 3.54 -3.82
N ARG A 125 -11.51 2.63 -3.42
CA ARG A 125 -12.08 1.64 -4.34
C ARG A 125 -12.70 2.30 -5.57
N SER A 126 -13.49 3.34 -5.35
CA SER A 126 -14.19 4.06 -6.41
C SER A 126 -13.24 4.89 -7.27
N ASN A 127 -12.21 5.52 -6.71
CA ASN A 127 -11.16 6.17 -7.48
C ASN A 127 -10.39 5.16 -8.34
N PHE A 128 -9.99 4.01 -7.79
CA PHE A 128 -9.31 2.95 -8.55
C PHE A 128 -10.12 2.52 -9.77
N VAL A 129 -11.44 2.30 -9.61
CA VAL A 129 -12.34 1.99 -10.73
C VAL A 129 -12.39 3.11 -11.77
N ARG A 130 -12.40 4.38 -11.34
CA ARG A 130 -12.43 5.54 -12.26
C ARG A 130 -11.12 5.74 -13.01
N VAL A 131 -9.98 5.69 -12.32
CA VAL A 131 -8.68 6.15 -12.86
C VAL A 131 -7.79 5.01 -13.37
N LEU A 132 -8.06 3.77 -12.98
CA LEU A 132 -7.41 2.55 -13.50
C LEU A 132 -8.42 1.52 -14.06
N PRO A 133 -9.33 1.90 -14.97
CA PRO A 133 -10.40 1.02 -15.42
C PRO A 133 -9.91 -0.22 -16.17
N LYS A 134 -8.81 -0.13 -16.93
CA LYS A 134 -8.24 -1.28 -17.65
C LYS A 134 -7.64 -2.28 -16.66
N THR A 135 -6.84 -1.78 -15.74
CA THR A 135 -6.25 -2.58 -14.66
C THR A 135 -7.35 -3.25 -13.83
N HIS A 136 -8.36 -2.51 -13.36
CA HIS A 136 -9.47 -3.06 -12.59
C HIS A 136 -10.21 -4.16 -13.35
N THR A 137 -10.55 -3.91 -14.61
CA THR A 137 -11.22 -4.90 -15.48
C THR A 137 -10.37 -6.16 -15.64
N GLN A 138 -9.05 -6.01 -15.81
CA GLN A 138 -8.13 -7.13 -15.94
C GLN A 138 -8.03 -7.95 -14.64
N LEU A 139 -7.99 -7.31 -13.48
CA LEU A 139 -8.06 -7.99 -12.18
C LEU A 139 -9.35 -8.81 -12.06
N GLN A 140 -10.51 -8.27 -12.46
CA GLN A 140 -11.78 -9.02 -12.46
C GLN A 140 -11.72 -10.25 -13.38
N LYS A 141 -11.18 -10.11 -14.60
CA LYS A 141 -11.01 -11.24 -15.54
C LYS A 141 -10.11 -12.34 -14.99
N MET A 142 -9.11 -11.98 -14.19
CA MET A 142 -8.19 -12.93 -13.55
C MET A 142 -8.83 -13.65 -12.35
N GLY A 143 -10.00 -13.21 -11.88
CA GLY A 143 -10.71 -13.81 -10.74
C GLY A 143 -10.32 -13.23 -9.39
N PHE A 144 -9.80 -12.00 -9.35
CA PHE A 144 -9.63 -11.28 -8.09
C PHE A 144 -10.99 -11.02 -7.43
N ILE A 145 -11.04 -11.10 -6.10
CA ILE A 145 -12.22 -10.83 -5.29
C ILE A 145 -12.07 -9.46 -4.61
N ASP A 146 -12.88 -8.49 -5.03
CA ASP A 146 -12.94 -7.15 -4.44
C ASP A 146 -13.50 -7.17 -3.02
N LEU A 147 -12.73 -6.72 -2.04
CA LEU A 147 -13.20 -6.45 -0.68
C LEU A 147 -13.95 -5.11 -0.65
N ARG A 148 -15.25 -5.14 -0.93
CA ARG A 148 -16.08 -3.94 -1.11
C ARG A 148 -16.24 -3.12 0.16
N GLY A 149 -16.12 -3.78 1.31
CA GLY A 149 -16.22 -3.19 2.63
C GLY A 149 -14.88 -2.99 3.33
N HIS A 150 -13.77 -2.84 2.60
CA HIS A 150 -12.47 -2.58 3.22
C HIS A 150 -12.36 -1.13 3.70
N ILE A 151 -11.90 -0.94 4.95
CA ILE A 151 -11.90 0.36 5.64
C ILE A 151 -10.51 0.63 6.22
N LYS A 152 -10.08 1.88 6.13
CA LYS A 152 -8.87 2.36 6.82
C LYS A 152 -9.05 2.50 8.34
N ILE A 153 -7.97 2.45 9.11
CA ILE A 153 -7.99 2.62 10.58
C ILE A 153 -7.25 3.87 11.07
N GLY A 154 -6.67 4.63 10.14
CA GLY A 154 -5.85 5.81 10.40
C GLY A 154 -5.92 6.79 9.23
N ASP A 155 -5.47 8.03 9.44
CA ASP A 155 -5.61 9.06 8.41
C ASP A 155 -4.83 8.69 7.15
N ASN A 156 -3.51 8.50 7.28
CA ASN A 156 -2.54 8.38 6.20
C ASN A 156 -1.89 6.98 6.13
N THR A 157 -0.86 6.83 5.30
CA THR A 157 -0.18 5.56 5.01
C THR A 157 0.40 4.87 6.22
N PHE A 158 1.11 5.60 7.06
CA PHE A 158 1.86 5.03 8.17
C PHE A 158 1.01 4.15 9.11
N PRO A 159 -0.10 4.61 9.72
CA PRO A 159 -0.90 3.78 10.62
C PRO A 159 -1.59 2.60 9.93
N ASN A 160 -2.01 2.77 8.67
CA ASN A 160 -2.69 1.71 7.93
C ASN A 160 -1.69 0.59 7.55
N LEU A 161 -0.53 0.94 7.00
CA LEU A 161 0.53 -0.04 6.72
C LEU A 161 1.12 -0.66 7.99
N CYS A 162 1.29 0.11 9.08
CA CYS A 162 1.73 -0.46 10.35
C CYS A 162 0.78 -1.57 10.82
N ALA A 163 -0.53 -1.36 10.76
CA ALA A 163 -1.50 -2.38 11.15
C ALA A 163 -1.49 -3.60 10.23
N ILE A 164 -1.32 -3.43 8.91
CA ILE A 164 -1.17 -4.54 7.97
C ILE A 164 0.10 -5.34 8.25
N LEU A 165 1.21 -4.66 8.53
CA LEU A 165 2.52 -5.28 8.57
C LEU A 165 2.92 -5.78 9.96
N THR A 166 2.35 -5.25 11.03
CA THR A 166 2.70 -5.64 12.41
C THR A 166 1.52 -6.14 13.22
N GLY A 167 0.29 -5.94 12.72
CA GLY A 167 -0.92 -6.20 13.48
C GLY A 167 -1.13 -5.26 14.65
N LYS A 168 -0.27 -4.24 14.80
CA LYS A 168 -0.29 -3.26 15.89
C LYS A 168 -0.71 -1.89 15.38
N ARG A 169 -1.42 -1.15 16.23
CA ARG A 169 -1.69 0.26 15.99
C ARG A 169 -0.41 1.08 16.20
N SER A 170 0.04 1.79 15.17
CA SER A 170 1.00 2.86 15.40
C SER A 170 0.32 3.99 16.16
N SER A 171 1.06 4.64 17.05
CA SER A 171 0.58 5.88 17.65
C SER A 171 0.40 6.90 16.54
N SER A 172 -0.85 7.29 16.28
CA SER A 172 -1.15 8.39 15.37
C SER A 172 -0.37 9.61 15.81
N THR A 173 0.29 10.26 14.86
CA THR A 173 1.02 11.52 15.03
C THR A 173 0.21 12.48 15.91
N ARG A 174 0.92 13.29 16.71
CA ARG A 174 0.41 14.29 17.69
C ARG A 174 -0.66 15.28 17.16
N VAL A 175 -1.06 15.19 15.90
CA VAL A 175 -2.04 16.03 15.22
C VAL A 175 -3.46 15.73 15.71
N THR A 176 -3.77 14.48 16.05
CA THR A 176 -5.01 14.12 16.75
C THR A 176 -4.77 12.84 17.55
N PRO A 177 -4.68 12.90 18.89
CA PRO A 177 -4.72 11.68 19.68
C PRO A 177 -6.04 10.98 19.37
N LEU A 178 -5.97 9.77 18.80
CA LEU A 178 -7.13 8.88 18.77
C LEU A 178 -7.40 8.49 20.22
N LYS A 179 -8.20 9.30 20.92
CA LYS A 179 -8.51 9.08 22.34
C LYS A 179 -9.19 7.72 22.57
N GLU A 180 -9.81 7.18 21.53
CA GLU A 180 -10.54 5.91 21.55
C GLU A 180 -9.63 4.68 21.74
N PHE A 181 -8.49 4.62 21.05
CA PHE A 181 -7.62 3.43 21.04
C PHE A 181 -6.15 3.79 21.24
N LYS A 182 -5.53 3.16 22.24
CA LYS A 182 -4.11 3.36 22.57
C LYS A 182 -3.18 2.87 21.45
N GLY A 183 -2.12 3.64 21.17
CA GLY A 183 -1.00 3.18 20.33
C GLY A 183 -0.25 2.01 20.98
N GLU A 184 0.15 1.03 20.16
CA GLU A 184 0.81 -0.21 20.60
C GLU A 184 2.30 -0.26 20.21
N LEU A 185 2.73 0.64 19.33
CA LEU A 185 4.12 0.77 18.87
C LEU A 185 4.76 2.04 19.46
N PRO A 186 6.09 2.05 19.66
CA PRO A 186 6.81 3.25 20.08
C PRO A 186 6.52 4.45 19.18
N ASP A 187 6.30 5.62 19.80
CA ASP A 187 5.94 6.88 19.12
C ASP A 187 6.99 7.95 19.34
N GLU A 188 8.15 7.75 18.73
CA GLU A 188 9.23 8.71 18.82
C GLU A 188 9.76 9.02 17.43
N TRP A 189 9.98 10.30 17.19
CA TRP A 189 10.70 10.75 16.02
C TRP A 189 12.14 10.27 16.14
N ASN A 190 12.76 9.94 15.02
CA ASN A 190 14.13 9.42 14.99
C ASN A 190 14.34 8.01 15.55
N ILE A 191 13.31 7.18 15.64
CA ILE A 191 13.49 5.75 15.91
C ILE A 191 13.86 4.98 14.64
N TYR A 192 14.52 3.85 14.85
CA TYR A 192 14.64 2.81 13.84
C TYR A 192 13.58 1.74 14.07
N PHE A 193 13.12 1.09 13.00
CA PHE A 193 12.01 0.12 13.05
C PHE A 193 12.47 -1.33 13.12
N ASP A 194 13.77 -1.60 13.23
CA ASP A 194 14.34 -2.96 13.17
C ASP A 194 13.75 -3.93 14.21
N ASP A 195 13.38 -3.42 15.40
CA ASP A 195 12.83 -4.25 16.50
C ASP A 195 11.31 -4.45 16.42
N TRP A 196 10.64 -3.97 15.36
CA TRP A 196 9.20 -4.10 15.21
C TRP A 196 8.80 -5.49 14.69
N PRO A 197 7.63 -6.02 15.08
CA PRO A 197 7.20 -7.37 14.73
C PRO A 197 6.59 -7.40 13.33
N PHE A 198 7.39 -7.07 12.32
CA PHE A 198 6.93 -7.07 10.94
C PHE A 198 6.68 -8.49 10.41
N VAL A 199 5.61 -8.65 9.66
CA VAL A 199 5.13 -9.94 9.14
C VAL A 199 6.12 -10.58 8.16
N TRP A 200 6.96 -9.79 7.50
CA TRP A 200 8.04 -10.34 6.66
C TRP A 200 9.06 -11.13 7.47
N ASN A 201 9.25 -10.85 8.76
CA ASN A 201 10.09 -11.68 9.63
C ASN A 201 9.47 -13.08 9.80
N ASN A 202 8.15 -13.17 9.97
CA ASN A 202 7.46 -14.47 10.03
C ASN A 202 7.55 -15.23 8.70
N PHE A 203 7.52 -14.55 7.56
CA PHE A 203 7.75 -15.19 6.27
C PHE A 203 9.21 -15.66 6.13
N SER A 204 10.18 -14.83 6.50
CA SER A 204 11.61 -15.17 6.48
C SER A 204 11.90 -16.43 7.32
N GLU A 205 11.36 -16.49 8.54
CA GLU A 205 11.45 -17.65 9.44
C GLU A 205 10.87 -18.95 8.85
N GLN A 206 9.98 -18.85 7.87
CA GLN A 206 9.33 -19.96 7.19
C GLN A 206 9.95 -20.27 5.81
N GLY A 207 11.16 -19.75 5.57
CA GLY A 207 11.98 -20.04 4.39
C GLY A 207 11.58 -19.26 3.13
N TYR A 208 10.88 -18.13 3.28
CA TYR A 208 10.52 -17.26 2.16
C TYR A 208 11.65 -16.29 1.85
N VAL A 209 11.90 -16.03 0.56
CA VAL A 209 12.63 -14.83 0.15
C VAL A 209 11.71 -13.62 0.32
N THR A 210 12.24 -12.55 0.89
CA THR A 210 11.46 -11.34 1.24
C THR A 210 11.86 -10.14 0.38
N LEU A 211 10.88 -9.31 -0.01
CA LEU A 211 11.10 -8.09 -0.76
C LEU A 211 10.29 -6.93 -0.18
N LEU A 212 10.96 -5.77 -0.02
CA LEU A 212 10.36 -4.46 0.20
C LEU A 212 10.83 -3.52 -0.91
N ALA A 213 9.91 -3.15 -1.80
CA ALA A 213 10.13 -2.20 -2.88
C ALA A 213 9.15 -1.04 -2.78
N GLU A 214 9.64 0.12 -2.40
CA GLU A 214 8.88 1.35 -2.24
C GLU A 214 9.55 2.46 -3.05
N ASP A 215 8.80 3.11 -3.95
CA ASP A 215 9.27 4.29 -4.68
C ASP A 215 9.19 5.57 -3.82
N ARG A 216 9.56 6.73 -4.38
CA ARG A 216 9.58 8.04 -3.68
C ARG A 216 10.32 8.00 -2.34
N PRO A 217 11.66 7.87 -2.35
CA PRO A 217 12.45 7.76 -1.13
C PRO A 217 12.40 9.02 -0.24
N ASP A 218 11.90 10.15 -0.76
CA ASP A 218 11.62 11.40 -0.07
C ASP A 218 10.45 11.30 0.92
N ILE A 219 9.43 10.50 0.59
CA ILE A 219 8.19 10.34 1.37
C ILE A 219 7.87 8.87 1.71
N GLY A 220 8.86 7.98 1.62
CA GLY A 220 8.72 6.57 2.01
C GLY A 220 8.11 6.38 3.39
N THR A 221 7.29 5.34 3.55
CA THR A 221 6.44 5.07 4.71
C THR A 221 7.22 5.13 6.02
N PHE A 222 8.42 4.54 6.06
CA PHE A 222 9.28 4.48 7.25
C PHE A 222 10.40 5.52 7.23
N ASN A 223 10.39 6.46 6.27
CA ASN A 223 11.46 7.44 6.06
C ASN A 223 10.93 8.87 5.86
N TYR A 224 9.63 9.09 6.07
CA TYR A 224 8.90 10.31 5.70
C TYR A 224 9.67 11.60 6.02
N LEU A 225 10.05 12.35 4.98
CA LEU A 225 10.72 13.66 5.04
C LEU A 225 11.98 13.73 5.93
N GLY A 226 12.69 12.62 6.15
CA GLY A 226 13.86 12.63 7.04
C GLY A 226 13.53 12.50 8.52
N TRP A 227 12.26 12.43 8.88
CA TRP A 227 11.79 12.47 10.27
C TRP A 227 11.78 11.12 10.97
N LEU A 228 11.65 10.05 10.18
CA LEU A 228 11.69 8.65 10.60
C LEU A 228 12.98 8.01 10.08
N ARG A 229 13.81 7.40 10.93
CA ARG A 229 15.14 6.94 10.49
C ARG A 229 15.13 5.71 9.60
N GLY A 230 13.97 5.10 9.36
CA GLY A 230 13.85 3.85 8.62
C GLY A 230 14.52 2.70 9.34
N PHE A 231 15.29 1.92 8.60
CA PHE A 231 15.91 0.70 9.10
C PHE A 231 17.42 0.82 9.22
N LYS A 232 17.96 0.37 10.35
CA LYS A 232 19.41 0.31 10.58
C LYS A 232 20.04 -0.79 9.72
N TYR A 233 19.34 -1.89 9.52
CA TYR A 233 19.72 -3.02 8.67
C TYR A 233 18.64 -3.21 7.58
N PRO A 234 18.99 -3.70 6.38
CA PRO A 234 17.98 -4.01 5.36
C PRO A 234 16.91 -4.95 5.93
N PRO A 235 15.62 -4.57 5.92
CA PRO A 235 14.57 -5.32 6.62
C PRO A 235 14.14 -6.61 5.90
N THR A 236 14.56 -6.77 4.64
CA THR A 236 14.19 -7.89 3.76
C THR A 236 15.38 -8.27 2.87
N ASP A 237 15.38 -9.48 2.31
CA ASP A 237 16.44 -9.97 1.41
C ASP A 237 16.64 -9.05 0.20
N HIS A 238 15.52 -8.57 -0.37
CA HIS A 238 15.49 -7.58 -1.44
C HIS A 238 14.94 -6.27 -0.92
N TYR A 239 15.83 -5.33 -0.58
CA TYR A 239 15.46 -3.99 -0.18
C TYR A 239 15.77 -2.99 -1.28
N LEU A 240 14.75 -2.48 -1.98
CA LEU A 240 14.94 -1.64 -3.17
C LEU A 240 15.32 -0.18 -2.85
N ARG A 241 15.18 0.24 -1.59
CA ARG A 241 15.40 1.63 -1.20
C ARG A 241 16.76 2.19 -1.63
N PRO A 242 17.91 1.48 -1.52
CA PRO A 242 19.19 2.01 -1.98
C PRO A 242 19.20 2.39 -3.46
N TYR A 243 18.53 1.59 -4.31
CA TYR A 243 18.36 1.91 -5.72
C TYR A 243 17.59 3.20 -5.91
N TRP A 244 16.47 3.37 -5.19
CA TRP A 244 15.65 4.57 -5.31
C TRP A 244 16.33 5.82 -4.77
N VAL A 245 17.05 5.74 -3.64
CA VAL A 245 17.85 6.87 -3.12
C VAL A 245 18.89 7.31 -4.16
N ALA A 246 19.63 6.37 -4.77
CA ALA A 246 20.61 6.69 -5.81
C ALA A 246 19.95 7.28 -7.07
N THR A 247 18.80 6.75 -7.46
CA THR A 247 18.09 7.11 -8.70
C THR A 247 17.40 8.46 -8.55
N TYR A 248 16.57 8.63 -7.53
CA TYR A 248 15.73 9.81 -7.30
C TYR A 248 16.57 11.08 -7.10
N TRP A 249 17.69 10.97 -6.36
CA TRP A 249 18.58 12.12 -6.13
C TRP A 249 19.62 12.35 -7.24
N SER A 250 19.66 11.49 -8.26
CA SER A 250 20.60 11.64 -9.38
C SER A 250 20.33 12.91 -10.20
N LEU A 251 21.39 13.45 -10.82
CA LEU A 251 21.24 14.56 -11.77
C LEU A 251 20.37 14.17 -12.98
N LEU A 252 20.38 12.89 -13.36
CA LEU A 252 19.58 12.40 -14.48
C LEU A 252 18.09 12.47 -14.17
N PHE A 253 17.66 11.98 -13.01
CA PHE A 253 16.26 12.07 -12.57
C PHE A 253 15.81 13.53 -12.50
N ARG A 254 16.61 14.40 -11.86
CA ARG A 254 16.32 15.83 -11.75
C ARG A 254 16.19 16.58 -13.08
N ARG A 255 16.87 16.11 -14.13
CA ARG A 255 16.81 16.70 -15.48
C ARG A 255 15.71 16.10 -16.36
N SER A 256 15.17 14.96 -15.96
CA SER A 256 14.14 14.23 -16.72
C SER A 256 12.84 15.01 -16.74
N SER A 257 11.97 14.67 -17.69
CA SER A 257 10.58 15.13 -17.65
C SER A 257 9.93 14.71 -16.32
N PRO A 258 8.93 15.45 -15.79
CA PRO A 258 8.19 15.03 -14.60
C PRO A 258 7.68 13.59 -14.71
N ASN A 259 7.82 12.82 -13.63
CA ASN A 259 7.47 11.39 -13.52
C ASN A 259 8.22 10.47 -14.50
N CYS A 260 9.36 10.91 -15.03
CA CYS A 260 10.22 10.13 -15.90
C CYS A 260 11.63 9.99 -15.31
N TYR A 261 12.32 8.94 -15.73
CA TYR A 261 13.75 8.77 -15.62
C TYR A 261 14.33 8.57 -17.02
N ASP A 262 15.01 9.59 -17.52
CA ASP A 262 15.44 9.70 -18.92
C ASP A 262 14.23 9.51 -19.87
N ARG A 263 14.30 8.52 -20.75
CA ARG A 263 13.27 8.17 -21.72
C ARG A 263 12.16 7.27 -21.17
N LEU A 264 12.26 6.81 -19.92
CA LEU A 264 11.33 5.85 -19.34
C LEU A 264 10.42 6.54 -18.30
N PRO A 265 9.14 6.17 -18.21
CA PRO A 265 8.34 6.51 -17.04
C PRO A 265 8.99 5.95 -15.76
N ALA A 266 9.01 6.71 -14.67
CA ALA A 266 9.69 6.32 -13.44
C ALA A 266 9.07 5.05 -12.83
N HIS A 267 7.74 4.94 -12.81
CA HIS A 267 7.02 3.76 -12.30
C HIS A 267 7.40 2.46 -13.04
N ALA A 268 7.74 2.55 -14.33
CA ALA A 268 8.13 1.40 -15.13
C ALA A 268 9.44 0.76 -14.64
N LEU A 269 10.33 1.51 -13.98
CA LEU A 269 11.56 0.97 -13.39
C LEU A 269 11.27 -0.06 -12.30
N GLN A 270 10.36 0.26 -11.38
CA GLN A 270 9.99 -0.64 -10.28
C GLN A 270 9.09 -1.79 -10.76
N LEU A 271 8.17 -1.54 -11.71
CA LEU A 271 7.40 -2.64 -12.34
C LEU A 271 8.32 -3.67 -12.99
N ASN A 272 9.36 -3.22 -13.72
CA ASN A 272 10.33 -4.11 -14.32
C ASN A 272 11.15 -4.89 -13.27
N TYR A 273 11.56 -4.24 -12.17
CA TYR A 273 12.22 -4.92 -11.06
C TYR A 273 11.32 -6.00 -10.45
N MET A 274 10.03 -5.70 -10.25
CA MET A 274 9.05 -6.64 -9.72
C MET A 274 8.87 -7.85 -10.65
N SER A 275 8.76 -7.65 -11.97
CA SER A 275 8.71 -8.75 -12.96
C SER A 275 9.95 -9.64 -12.90
N GLN A 276 11.14 -9.04 -12.76
CA GLN A 276 12.41 -9.78 -12.62
C GLN A 276 12.45 -10.59 -11.33
N PHE A 277 12.01 -10.03 -10.20
CA PHE A 277 11.91 -10.75 -8.94
C PHE A 277 10.96 -11.95 -9.03
N LEU A 278 9.76 -11.75 -9.56
CA LEU A 278 8.77 -12.83 -9.75
C LEU A 278 9.32 -13.95 -10.62
N THR A 279 10.00 -13.60 -11.72
CA THR A 279 10.62 -14.57 -12.64
C THR A 279 11.79 -15.30 -11.98
N LYS A 280 12.66 -14.58 -11.28
CA LYS A 280 13.86 -15.15 -10.62
C LYS A 280 13.49 -16.16 -9.54
N TYR A 281 12.42 -15.91 -8.80
CA TYR A 281 11.95 -16.73 -7.69
C TYR A 281 10.72 -17.57 -8.03
N ALA A 282 10.43 -17.79 -9.30
CA ALA A 282 9.37 -18.69 -9.72
C ALA A 282 9.53 -20.08 -9.07
N GLY A 283 8.47 -20.58 -8.43
CA GLY A 283 8.48 -21.84 -7.68
C GLY A 283 9.17 -21.81 -6.30
N THR A 284 9.80 -20.70 -5.92
CA THR A 284 10.36 -20.47 -4.59
C THR A 284 9.35 -19.69 -3.73
N ARG A 285 9.28 -19.97 -2.43
CA ARG A 285 8.45 -19.21 -1.50
C ARG A 285 8.94 -17.78 -1.46
N SER A 286 8.05 -16.83 -1.72
CA SER A 286 8.37 -15.41 -1.71
C SER A 286 7.29 -14.60 -1.03
N PHE A 287 7.69 -13.61 -0.23
CA PHE A 287 6.83 -12.55 0.28
C PHE A 287 7.35 -11.23 -0.29
N ALA A 288 6.54 -10.57 -1.12
CA ALA A 288 6.93 -9.32 -1.76
C ALA A 288 5.92 -8.23 -1.44
N LEU A 289 6.40 -7.11 -0.88
CA LEU A 289 5.65 -5.87 -0.78
C LEU A 289 6.19 -4.87 -1.81
N HIS A 290 5.40 -4.65 -2.85
CA HIS A 290 5.56 -3.56 -3.79
C HIS A 290 4.64 -2.41 -3.37
N TRP A 291 5.19 -1.23 -3.17
CA TRP A 291 4.45 -0.01 -2.81
C TRP A 291 4.78 1.10 -3.80
N THR A 292 3.77 1.73 -4.38
CA THR A 292 3.94 2.86 -5.30
C THR A 292 3.09 4.05 -4.87
N GLN A 293 3.72 5.22 -4.88
CA GLN A 293 3.14 6.50 -4.46
C GLN A 293 3.43 7.63 -5.46
N ASP A 294 4.38 7.46 -6.40
CA ASP A 294 4.82 8.50 -7.33
C ASP A 294 3.67 9.17 -8.10
N LEU A 295 2.70 8.37 -8.58
CA LEU A 295 1.60 8.85 -9.41
C LEU A 295 0.25 9.01 -8.69
N SER A 296 0.10 8.52 -7.46
CA SER A 296 -1.19 8.49 -6.75
C SER A 296 -1.24 9.32 -5.47
N HIS A 297 -0.11 9.64 -4.85
CA HIS A 297 -0.10 10.31 -3.54
C HIS A 297 -0.67 11.75 -3.60
N ASP A 298 -0.17 12.58 -4.52
CA ASP A 298 -0.46 14.02 -4.51
C ASP A 298 -1.70 14.41 -5.34
N TYR A 299 -1.98 13.67 -6.42
CA TYR A 299 -2.95 14.09 -7.44
C TYR A 299 -3.95 12.98 -7.77
N LEU A 300 -5.24 13.25 -7.54
CA LEU A 300 -6.36 12.31 -7.71
C LEU A 300 -6.38 11.54 -9.05
N ASN A 301 -5.90 12.18 -10.13
CA ASN A 301 -6.02 11.66 -11.50
C ASN A 301 -4.68 11.29 -12.16
N ALA A 302 -3.53 11.62 -11.56
CA ALA A 302 -2.24 11.52 -12.24
C ALA A 302 -1.91 10.07 -12.65
N ILE A 303 -2.24 9.09 -11.80
CA ILE A 303 -2.01 7.67 -12.06
C ILE A 303 -2.73 7.11 -13.29
N ASN A 304 -3.74 7.83 -13.84
CA ASN A 304 -4.42 7.41 -15.07
C ASN A 304 -3.45 7.22 -16.25
N VAL A 305 -2.32 7.94 -16.26
CA VAL A 305 -1.29 7.81 -17.31
C VAL A 305 -0.62 6.44 -17.33
N ALA A 306 -0.74 5.65 -16.26
CA ALA A 306 -0.08 4.36 -16.07
C ALA A 306 -1.06 3.17 -16.11
N ASP A 307 -2.35 3.37 -16.38
CA ASP A 307 -3.35 2.29 -16.39
C ASP A 307 -2.98 1.13 -17.33
N GLU A 308 -2.50 1.44 -18.53
CA GLU A 308 -2.06 0.43 -19.50
C GLU A 308 -0.79 -0.31 -19.06
N ASP A 309 0.05 0.33 -18.25
CA ASP A 309 1.30 -0.26 -17.77
C ASP A 309 1.02 -1.23 -16.62
N TYR A 310 0.11 -0.88 -15.71
CA TYR A 310 -0.32 -1.79 -14.65
C TYR A 310 -1.14 -2.96 -15.20
N GLU A 311 -2.09 -2.72 -16.12
CA GLU A 311 -2.80 -3.80 -16.84
C GLU A 311 -1.81 -4.80 -17.45
N ARG A 312 -0.84 -4.28 -18.22
CA ARG A 312 0.17 -5.09 -18.88
C ARG A 312 1.04 -5.87 -17.88
N PHE A 313 1.43 -5.26 -16.77
CA PHE A 313 2.19 -5.94 -15.70
C PHE A 313 1.46 -7.20 -15.21
N PHE A 314 0.16 -7.11 -14.92
CA PHE A 314 -0.62 -8.27 -14.43
C PHE A 314 -0.81 -9.34 -15.51
N VAL A 315 -0.96 -8.95 -16.78
CA VAL A 315 -1.05 -9.89 -17.90
C VAL A 315 0.27 -10.65 -18.09
N GLU A 316 1.38 -9.93 -18.20
CA GLU A 316 2.70 -10.49 -18.47
C GLU A 316 3.22 -11.39 -17.33
N ASN A 317 2.85 -11.08 -16.08
CA ASN A 317 3.23 -11.88 -14.91
C ASN A 317 2.21 -12.94 -14.50
N SER A 318 1.13 -13.14 -15.25
CA SER A 318 0.05 -14.07 -14.88
C SER A 318 0.52 -15.49 -14.57
N SER A 319 1.55 -15.99 -15.27
CA SER A 319 2.15 -17.31 -15.01
C SER A 319 2.87 -17.40 -13.66
N ASN A 320 3.41 -16.29 -13.16
CA ASN A 320 4.07 -16.19 -11.85
C ASN A 320 3.06 -16.19 -10.68
N PHE A 321 1.75 -16.08 -10.98
CA PHE A 321 0.70 -16.09 -9.96
C PHE A 321 0.10 -17.49 -9.70
N ASN A 322 0.56 -18.52 -10.41
CA ASN A 322 0.01 -19.88 -10.31
C ASN A 322 0.14 -20.53 -8.92
N ASN A 323 1.05 -20.03 -8.08
CA ASN A 323 1.31 -20.46 -6.70
C ASN A 323 1.46 -19.27 -5.74
N THR A 324 0.95 -18.10 -6.13
CA THR A 324 1.11 -16.84 -5.38
C THR A 324 -0.25 -16.24 -5.06
N ILE A 325 -0.55 -16.04 -3.77
CA ILE A 325 -1.68 -15.21 -3.34
C ILE A 325 -1.30 -13.76 -3.68
N VAL A 326 -2.09 -13.11 -4.53
CA VAL A 326 -1.84 -11.72 -4.93
C VAL A 326 -2.87 -10.83 -4.25
N ILE A 327 -2.41 -9.81 -3.54
CA ILE A 327 -3.22 -8.81 -2.86
C ILE A 327 -2.93 -7.47 -3.53
N VAL A 328 -3.91 -6.91 -4.24
CA VAL A 328 -3.83 -5.55 -4.78
C VAL A 328 -4.61 -4.63 -3.87
N PHE A 329 -3.96 -3.63 -3.29
CA PHE A 329 -4.58 -2.86 -2.21
C PHE A 329 -4.11 -1.40 -2.15
N SER A 330 -4.82 -0.63 -1.34
CA SER A 330 -4.49 0.72 -0.92
C SER A 330 -4.64 0.83 0.60
N ASP A 331 -4.00 1.83 1.18
CA ASP A 331 -3.99 2.18 2.59
C ASP A 331 -5.16 3.08 3.00
N HIS A 332 -5.48 4.05 2.15
CA HIS A 332 -6.60 4.98 2.29
C HIS A 332 -7.11 5.45 0.91
N GLY A 333 -8.16 6.27 0.89
CA GLY A 333 -8.56 7.02 -0.32
C GLY A 333 -7.96 8.43 -0.35
N HIS A 334 -8.27 9.21 -1.39
CA HIS A 334 -7.66 10.54 -1.59
C HIS A 334 -7.90 11.47 -0.40
N ARG A 335 -6.83 12.05 0.15
CA ARG A 335 -6.86 12.88 1.36
C ARG A 335 -6.71 14.37 1.09
N TYR A 336 -6.58 14.77 -0.16
CA TYR A 336 -6.39 16.15 -0.55
C TYR A 336 -7.56 16.67 -1.37
N ASP A 337 -7.50 17.95 -1.72
CA ASP A 337 -8.39 18.64 -2.66
C ASP A 337 -9.87 18.76 -2.28
N ALA A 338 -10.57 19.60 -3.05
CA ALA A 338 -11.97 19.96 -2.86
C ALA A 338 -12.95 18.80 -3.04
N ILE A 339 -12.52 17.63 -3.55
CA ILE A 339 -13.38 16.44 -3.62
C ILE A 339 -13.91 16.03 -2.22
N ARG A 340 -13.11 16.26 -1.17
CA ARG A 340 -13.47 15.98 0.23
C ARG A 340 -14.58 16.87 0.80
N GLU A 341 -14.94 17.94 0.09
CA GLU A 341 -16.09 18.78 0.45
C GLU A 341 -17.42 18.07 0.14
N THR A 342 -17.40 17.07 -0.75
CA THR A 342 -18.57 16.23 -1.08
C THR A 342 -18.75 15.09 -0.08
N VAL A 343 -19.98 14.60 0.08
CA VAL A 343 -20.27 13.41 0.90
C VAL A 343 -19.52 12.20 0.34
N VAL A 344 -19.59 11.98 -0.96
CA VAL A 344 -18.92 10.87 -1.66
C VAL A 344 -17.41 10.91 -1.45
N GLY A 345 -16.76 12.06 -1.65
CA GLY A 345 -15.32 12.19 -1.44
C GLY A 345 -14.89 11.87 0.00
N ARG A 346 -15.70 12.23 1.00
CA ARG A 346 -15.44 11.83 2.40
C ARG A 346 -15.56 10.33 2.62
N LEU A 347 -16.52 9.66 1.96
CA LEU A 347 -16.69 8.22 2.07
C LEU A 347 -15.57 7.46 1.38
N GLU A 348 -15.25 7.84 0.15
CA GLU A 348 -14.15 7.24 -0.59
C GLU A 348 -12.81 7.36 0.12
N ALA A 349 -12.54 8.48 0.80
CA ALA A 349 -11.33 8.67 1.60
C ALA A 349 -11.16 7.64 2.74
N ARG A 350 -12.25 6.95 3.15
CA ARG A 350 -12.28 5.90 4.19
C ARG A 350 -12.33 4.49 3.64
N LEU A 351 -12.61 4.32 2.34
CA LEU A 351 -12.85 3.05 1.66
C LEU A 351 -11.76 2.77 0.62
N PRO A 352 -10.53 2.40 1.06
CA PRO A 352 -9.44 2.05 0.17
C PRO A 352 -9.78 0.86 -0.75
N PHE A 353 -9.14 0.81 -1.91
CA PHE A 353 -9.22 -0.36 -2.79
C PHE A 353 -8.54 -1.58 -2.14
N ALA A 354 -9.14 -2.75 -2.26
CA ALA A 354 -8.54 -4.01 -1.84
C ALA A 354 -9.16 -5.17 -2.64
N SER A 355 -8.31 -6.02 -3.21
CA SER A 355 -8.74 -7.16 -4.02
C SER A 355 -7.73 -8.30 -3.93
N ILE A 356 -8.21 -9.54 -3.83
CA ILE A 356 -7.35 -10.72 -3.57
C ILE A 356 -7.56 -11.80 -4.64
N LEU A 357 -6.46 -12.31 -5.20
CA LEU A 357 -6.42 -13.50 -6.04
C LEU A 357 -5.86 -14.68 -5.25
N LEU A 358 -6.58 -15.80 -5.28
CA LEU A 358 -6.11 -17.08 -4.75
C LEU A 358 -5.64 -17.99 -5.90
N PRO A 359 -4.47 -18.65 -5.78
CA PRO A 359 -3.99 -19.60 -6.78
C PRO A 359 -4.97 -20.75 -7.01
N LYS A 360 -5.06 -21.25 -8.25
CA LYS A 360 -5.98 -22.35 -8.60
C LYS A 360 -5.74 -23.62 -7.78
N GLU A 361 -4.48 -24.04 -7.65
CA GLU A 361 -4.14 -25.24 -6.85
C GLU A 361 -4.36 -25.03 -5.35
N PHE A 362 -4.20 -23.80 -4.86
CA PHE A 362 -4.56 -23.43 -3.48
C PHE A 362 -6.07 -23.60 -3.25
N VAL A 363 -6.89 -23.04 -4.13
CA VAL A 363 -8.36 -23.17 -4.06
C VAL A 363 -8.81 -24.62 -4.18
N LYS A 364 -8.18 -25.40 -5.07
CA LYS A 364 -8.48 -26.84 -5.22
C LYS A 364 -8.21 -27.62 -3.95
N LYS A 365 -7.12 -27.30 -3.23
CA LYS A 365 -6.76 -27.97 -1.98
C LYS A 365 -7.58 -27.48 -0.78
N PHE A 366 -7.86 -26.18 -0.72
CA PHE A 366 -8.56 -25.54 0.40
C PHE A 366 -9.81 -24.75 -0.07
N PRO A 367 -10.83 -25.41 -0.65
CA PRO A 367 -11.96 -24.71 -1.29
C PRO A 367 -12.76 -23.82 -0.34
N HIS A 368 -12.80 -24.15 0.96
CA HIS A 368 -13.47 -23.33 1.97
C HIS A 368 -12.85 -21.94 2.13
N THR A 369 -11.55 -21.77 1.81
CA THR A 369 -10.89 -20.47 1.89
C THR A 369 -11.41 -19.50 0.84
N PHE A 370 -11.65 -19.99 -0.38
CA PHE A 370 -12.27 -19.21 -1.45
C PHE A 370 -13.72 -18.84 -1.12
N GLU A 371 -14.48 -19.80 -0.59
CA GLU A 371 -15.85 -19.54 -0.14
C GLU A 371 -15.92 -18.52 1.00
N ALA A 372 -14.99 -18.60 1.96
CA ALA A 372 -14.87 -17.65 3.05
C ALA A 372 -14.51 -16.26 2.52
N LEU A 373 -13.47 -16.15 1.68
CA LEU A 373 -13.05 -14.89 1.08
C LEU A 373 -14.19 -14.22 0.30
N ARG A 374 -14.93 -14.97 -0.52
CA ARG A 374 -16.09 -14.46 -1.27
C ARG A 374 -17.24 -14.00 -0.36
N LYS A 375 -17.43 -14.62 0.80
CA LYS A 375 -18.45 -14.17 1.77
C LYS A 375 -17.96 -12.94 2.55
N ASN A 376 -16.68 -12.90 2.88
CA ASN A 376 -16.05 -11.82 3.63
C ASN A 376 -15.86 -10.56 2.77
N SER A 377 -15.80 -10.70 1.45
CA SER A 377 -15.66 -9.57 0.53
C SER A 377 -16.83 -8.58 0.56
N GLU A 378 -18.00 -9.05 0.99
CA GLU A 378 -19.21 -8.24 1.19
C GLU A 378 -19.36 -7.73 2.64
N LYS A 379 -18.35 -7.96 3.49
CA LYS A 379 -18.36 -7.56 4.91
C LYS A 379 -17.33 -6.46 5.19
N MET A 380 -17.43 -5.89 6.38
CA MET A 380 -16.41 -4.99 6.91
C MET A 380 -15.08 -5.73 7.12
N THR A 381 -14.04 -5.23 6.46
CA THR A 381 -12.65 -5.69 6.63
C THR A 381 -11.74 -4.50 6.89
N THR A 382 -10.59 -4.76 7.51
CA THR A 382 -9.66 -3.76 8.04
C THR A 382 -8.21 -4.19 7.83
N PRO A 383 -7.24 -3.27 7.91
CA PRO A 383 -5.81 -3.56 8.03
C PRO A 383 -5.43 -4.70 8.99
N PHE A 384 -6.10 -4.81 10.14
CA PHE A 384 -5.83 -5.90 11.10
C PHE A 384 -6.24 -7.28 10.57
N ASP A 385 -7.25 -7.35 9.71
CA ASP A 385 -7.66 -8.60 9.07
C ASP A 385 -6.63 -9.05 8.04
N PHE A 386 -5.99 -8.11 7.33
CA PHE A 386 -4.85 -8.43 6.47
C PHE A 386 -3.69 -9.02 7.26
N TYR A 387 -3.30 -8.42 8.38
CA TYR A 387 -2.23 -8.99 9.22
C TYR A 387 -2.58 -10.41 9.70
N ALA A 388 -3.78 -10.62 10.24
CA ALA A 388 -4.22 -11.94 10.69
C ALA A 388 -4.20 -12.96 9.54
N THR A 389 -4.58 -12.55 8.33
CA THR A 389 -4.51 -13.38 7.13
C THR A 389 -3.08 -13.72 6.75
N LEU A 390 -2.18 -12.73 6.72
CA LEU A 390 -0.77 -12.91 6.39
C LEU A 390 -0.06 -13.85 7.37
N ILE A 391 -0.34 -13.74 8.67
CA ILE A 391 0.20 -14.66 9.68
C ILE A 391 -0.29 -16.10 9.43
N ASN A 392 -1.57 -16.29 9.12
CA ASN A 392 -2.08 -17.63 8.81
C ASN A 392 -1.47 -18.19 7.53
N ILE A 393 -1.23 -17.37 6.51
CA ILE A 393 -0.51 -17.79 5.29
C ILE A 393 0.93 -18.16 5.63
N ALA A 394 1.65 -17.30 6.35
CA ALA A 394 3.03 -17.53 6.76
C ALA A 394 3.17 -18.85 7.51
N LEU A 395 2.23 -19.17 8.41
CA LEU A 395 2.17 -20.41 9.19
C LEU A 395 1.53 -21.61 8.47
N GLY A 396 1.02 -21.44 7.24
CA GLY A 396 0.34 -22.50 6.48
C GLY A 396 -0.94 -23.01 7.16
N ASN A 397 -1.59 -22.17 7.96
CA ASN A 397 -2.78 -22.53 8.72
C ASN A 397 -4.05 -22.22 7.92
N PHE A 398 -4.54 -23.23 7.21
CA PHE A 398 -5.76 -23.16 6.39
C PHE A 398 -6.84 -24.15 6.86
N SER A 399 -6.78 -24.59 8.11
CA SER A 399 -7.79 -25.48 8.68
C SER A 399 -9.18 -24.85 8.60
N ARG A 400 -10.20 -25.66 8.31
CA ARG A 400 -11.58 -25.19 8.31
C ARG A 400 -12.00 -24.88 9.74
N THR A 401 -12.42 -23.64 9.98
CA THR A 401 -12.89 -23.16 11.28
C THR A 401 -14.30 -22.60 11.19
N ALA A 402 -15.01 -22.62 12.31
CA ALA A 402 -16.22 -21.82 12.49
C ALA A 402 -15.86 -20.33 12.69
N PRO A 403 -16.79 -19.39 12.46
CA PRO A 403 -16.58 -18.01 12.89
C PRO A 403 -16.24 -17.97 14.38
N PRO A 404 -15.28 -17.14 14.82
CA PRO A 404 -14.97 -17.01 16.24
C PRO A 404 -16.20 -16.59 17.04
N GLU A 405 -16.45 -17.24 18.17
CA GLU A 405 -17.53 -16.87 19.08
C GLU A 405 -17.25 -15.55 19.81
N THR A 406 -15.96 -15.24 20.02
CA THR A 406 -15.52 -13.99 20.61
C THR A 406 -15.17 -12.98 19.53
N ILE A 407 -15.64 -11.74 19.73
CA ILE A 407 -15.30 -10.63 18.84
C ILE A 407 -13.80 -10.32 18.98
N GLN A 408 -13.12 -10.22 17.85
CA GLN A 408 -11.71 -9.92 17.71
C GLN A 408 -11.52 -8.67 16.86
N ARG A 409 -10.42 -7.94 17.10
CA ARG A 409 -10.06 -6.76 16.30
C ARG A 409 -9.69 -7.09 14.86
N GLY A 410 -9.21 -8.31 14.59
CA GLY A 410 -8.71 -8.75 13.29
C GLY A 410 -8.96 -10.24 13.08
N TYR A 411 -9.39 -10.61 11.89
CA TYR A 411 -9.78 -11.95 11.49
C TYR A 411 -9.04 -12.39 10.22
N ASN A 412 -8.80 -13.70 10.09
CA ASN A 412 -8.29 -14.26 8.84
C ASN A 412 -9.37 -14.17 7.74
N LEU A 413 -9.09 -13.42 6.67
CA LEU A 413 -9.98 -13.23 5.51
C LEU A 413 -10.27 -14.54 4.76
N LEU A 414 -9.43 -15.56 4.94
CA LEU A 414 -9.59 -16.91 4.36
C LEU A 414 -10.40 -17.86 5.27
N ALA A 415 -10.93 -17.36 6.37
CA ALA A 415 -11.84 -18.07 7.27
C ALA A 415 -13.12 -17.25 7.52
N PRO A 416 -14.24 -17.86 7.95
CA PRO A 416 -15.47 -17.12 8.18
C PRO A 416 -15.30 -15.98 9.22
N ILE A 417 -15.67 -14.75 8.85
CA ILE A 417 -15.74 -13.60 9.76
C ILE A 417 -17.16 -13.47 10.33
N PRO A 418 -17.36 -12.98 11.57
CA PRO A 418 -18.70 -12.70 12.09
C PRO A 418 -19.54 -11.81 11.16
N THR A 419 -20.86 -11.98 11.19
CA THR A 419 -21.78 -11.18 10.35
C THR A 419 -22.04 -9.81 10.96
N VAL A 420 -22.03 -9.72 12.29
CA VAL A 420 -22.19 -8.47 13.03
C VAL A 420 -20.81 -8.10 13.58
N ARG A 421 -20.28 -6.97 13.12
CA ARG A 421 -19.04 -6.35 13.58
C ARG A 421 -19.18 -4.84 13.41
N GLN A 422 -18.94 -4.09 14.47
CA GLN A 422 -18.97 -2.63 14.46
C GLN A 422 -17.55 -2.07 14.35
N CYS A 423 -17.42 -0.78 14.01
CA CYS A 423 -16.11 -0.11 13.97
C CYS A 423 -15.37 -0.24 15.29
N TYR A 424 -16.05 0.00 16.41
CA TYR A 424 -15.43 -0.10 17.74
C TYR A 424 -14.87 -1.50 18.02
N ASP A 425 -15.61 -2.56 17.68
CA ASP A 425 -15.17 -3.96 17.79
C ASP A 425 -13.90 -4.27 16.97
N ALA A 426 -13.80 -3.63 15.80
CA ALA A 426 -12.65 -3.74 14.91
C ALA A 426 -11.50 -2.79 15.29
N ASN A 427 -11.66 -2.04 16.39
CA ASN A 427 -10.82 -0.92 16.78
C ASN A 427 -10.65 0.12 15.65
N VAL A 428 -11.66 0.37 14.84
CA VAL A 428 -11.65 1.48 13.86
C VAL A 428 -12.11 2.74 14.61
N PRO A 429 -11.28 3.80 14.69
CA PRO A 429 -11.70 5.05 15.29
C PRO A 429 -12.92 5.66 14.57
N GLU A 430 -13.76 6.36 15.32
CA GLU A 430 -15.01 6.94 14.81
C GLU A 430 -14.79 7.84 13.59
N ASP A 431 -13.74 8.67 13.60
CA ASP A 431 -13.36 9.54 12.49
C ASP A 431 -13.16 8.81 11.16
N TYR A 432 -12.77 7.53 11.21
CA TYR A 432 -12.50 6.68 10.04
C TYR A 432 -13.60 5.66 9.77
N CYS A 433 -14.59 5.56 10.65
CA CYS A 433 -15.73 4.68 10.48
C CYS A 433 -16.66 5.21 9.38
N PRO A 434 -16.91 4.46 8.29
CA PRO A 434 -17.84 4.81 7.23
C PRO A 434 -19.24 4.19 7.44
N CYS A 435 -19.45 3.47 8.56
CA CYS A 435 -20.73 2.81 8.83
C CYS A 435 -21.81 3.85 9.11
N PHE A 436 -22.94 3.73 8.43
CA PHE A 436 -24.12 4.54 8.73
C PHE A 436 -25.09 3.74 9.57
N TYR A 437 -25.67 4.42 10.56
CA TYR A 437 -26.77 3.92 11.35
C TYR A 437 -27.89 4.94 11.28
N GLU A 438 -29.08 4.49 10.89
CA GLU A 438 -30.29 5.31 10.97
C GLU A 438 -30.87 5.14 12.37
N VAL A 439 -31.14 6.26 13.03
CA VAL A 439 -31.82 6.28 14.33
C VAL A 439 -33.16 6.96 14.11
N GLU A 440 -34.24 6.25 14.41
CA GLU A 440 -35.57 6.84 14.43
C GLU A 440 -35.68 7.76 15.65
N VAL A 441 -35.89 9.05 15.40
CA VAL A 441 -36.02 10.09 16.43
C VAL A 441 -37.34 10.81 16.27
N GLN A 442 -37.96 11.22 17.38
CA GLN A 442 -39.19 12.00 17.31
C GLN A 442 -38.90 13.37 16.67
N ILE A 443 -39.85 13.93 15.92
CA ILE A 443 -39.66 15.18 15.17
C ILE A 443 -39.18 16.32 16.09
N ASP A 444 -39.69 16.38 17.32
CA ASP A 444 -39.33 17.44 18.26
C ASP A 444 -37.93 17.25 18.84
N GLU A 445 -37.48 16.01 19.07
CA GLU A 445 -36.10 15.69 19.45
C GLU A 445 -35.13 16.05 18.31
N ALA A 446 -35.50 15.75 17.07
CA ALA A 446 -34.70 16.11 15.89
C ALA A 446 -34.54 17.63 15.76
N LYS A 447 -35.62 18.40 15.97
CA LYS A 447 -35.58 19.88 15.99
C LYS A 447 -34.72 20.42 17.14
N GLN A 448 -34.80 19.81 18.32
CA GLN A 448 -34.00 20.20 19.47
C GLN A 448 -32.51 19.95 19.18
N ALA A 449 -32.14 18.77 18.68
CA ALA A 449 -30.77 18.45 18.30
C ALA A 449 -30.23 19.40 17.22
N ALA A 450 -31.04 19.71 16.20
CA ALA A 450 -30.67 20.66 15.15
C ALA A 450 -30.46 22.08 15.71
N SER A 451 -31.31 22.50 16.65
CA SER A 451 -31.18 23.82 17.30
C SER A 451 -29.93 23.91 18.16
N GLU A 452 -29.63 22.89 18.95
CA GLU A 452 -28.40 22.82 19.74
C GLU A 452 -27.14 22.82 18.88
N LEU A 453 -27.16 22.10 17.76
CA LEU A 453 -26.07 22.12 16.78
C LEU A 453 -25.86 23.53 16.20
N ILE A 454 -26.94 24.19 15.77
CA ILE A 454 -26.85 25.56 15.24
C ILE A 454 -26.33 26.52 16.31
N ASN A 455 -26.83 26.41 17.54
CA ASN A 455 -26.38 27.22 18.67
C ASN A 455 -24.89 27.00 18.97
N PHE A 456 -24.45 25.75 18.99
CA PHE A 456 -23.04 25.40 19.16
C PHE A 456 -22.18 25.99 18.03
N ALA A 457 -22.57 25.80 16.77
CA ALA A 457 -21.86 26.33 15.62
C ALA A 457 -21.76 27.86 15.67
N ASN A 458 -22.86 28.55 15.98
CA ASN A 458 -22.91 29.99 16.17
C ASN A 458 -22.02 30.46 17.33
N ALA A 459 -21.98 29.72 18.44
CA ALA A 459 -21.11 30.03 19.57
C ALA A 459 -19.63 29.88 19.20
N GLN A 460 -19.24 28.86 18.42
CA GLN A 460 -17.88 28.70 17.92
C GLN A 460 -17.49 29.82 16.94
N LEU A 461 -18.40 30.21 16.05
CA LEU A 461 -18.23 31.35 15.14
C LEU A 461 -18.05 32.67 15.91
N ALA A 462 -18.85 32.90 16.95
CA ALA A 462 -18.75 34.10 17.78
C ALA A 462 -17.42 34.18 18.55
N ARG A 463 -16.93 33.04 19.09
CA ARG A 463 -15.65 32.96 19.83
C ARG A 463 -14.43 33.22 18.94
N THR A 464 -14.55 33.09 17.62
CA THR A 464 -13.43 33.21 16.67
C THR A 464 -13.35 34.58 15.96
N GLN A 465 -14.05 35.61 16.47
CA GLN A 465 -14.10 36.98 15.93
C GLN A 465 -12.76 37.77 15.93
N SER A 466 -11.64 37.17 16.34
CA SER A 466 -10.31 37.74 16.17
C SER A 466 -9.64 37.18 14.90
N LYS A 467 -9.60 38.00 13.84
CA LYS A 467 -8.77 37.92 12.59
C LYS A 467 -9.23 36.98 11.45
N SER A 468 -9.67 37.60 10.34
CA SER A 468 -9.90 37.10 8.95
C SER A 468 -11.36 36.84 8.50
N THR A 469 -11.62 37.17 7.22
CA THR A 469 -12.94 37.51 6.62
C THR A 469 -13.68 36.36 5.92
N ASN A 470 -13.18 35.13 5.93
CA ASN A 470 -13.93 33.94 5.53
C ASN A 470 -13.44 32.77 6.38
N LYS A 471 -14.32 32.17 7.20
CA LYS A 471 -13.93 31.07 8.10
C LYS A 471 -14.94 29.93 8.04
N ILE A 472 -14.43 28.72 7.83
CA ILE A 472 -15.17 27.46 7.86
C ILE A 472 -15.09 26.93 9.29
N VAL A 473 -16.22 26.65 9.94
CA VAL A 473 -16.27 25.95 11.23
C VAL A 473 -16.47 24.48 10.95
N GLN A 474 -15.46 23.67 11.28
CA GLN A 474 -15.59 22.23 11.30
C GLN A 474 -16.18 21.83 12.66
N VAL A 475 -17.42 21.35 12.64
CA VAL A 475 -18.07 20.75 13.82
C VAL A 475 -17.78 19.26 13.77
N ASN A 476 -16.91 18.78 14.65
CA ASN A 476 -16.74 17.34 14.90
C ASN A 476 -17.71 16.95 16.02
N PHE A 477 -18.59 15.99 15.73
CA PHE A 477 -19.40 15.33 16.74
C PHE A 477 -18.55 14.22 17.35
N SER A 478 -18.53 14.16 18.68
CA SER A 478 -17.86 13.13 19.48
C SER A 478 -18.86 12.46 20.39
#